data_AF-A0A5J4P726-F1
#
_entry.id   AF-A0A5J4P726-F1
#
_cell.length_a   1.000
_cell.length_b   1.000
_cell.length_c   1.000
_cell.angle_alpha   90.00
_cell.angle_beta   90.00
_cell.angle_gamma   90.00
#
_symmetry.space_group_name_H-M   'P 1'
#
loop_
_entity.id
_entity.type
_entity.pdbx_description
1 polymer ?
#
loop_
_entity_poly.entity_id
_entity_poly.type
_entity_poly.pdbx_seq_one_letter_code
_entity_poly.pdbx_strand_id
1 'polypeptide(L)' 'MKLDRITPPLIRDIEGMDIQPPAQEVMPNGVSLDVINRGEQEVTRLDVIFGGGGWHQEQKLQ' A
#
# COMPACT_ATOMS: atom_id res chain seq x y z
N MET A 1 -8.85 19.60 40.49
CA MET A 1 -9.25 20.12 39.16
C MET A 1 -10.29 19.16 38.57
N LYS A 2 -11.49 19.60 38.19
CA LYS A 2 -12.57 18.72 37.70
C LYS A 2 -12.42 18.56 36.19
N LEU A 3 -12.28 17.32 35.72
CA LEU A 3 -12.15 16.99 34.30
C LEU A 3 -13.46 17.30 33.57
N ASP A 4 -13.39 18.08 32.49
CA ASP A 4 -14.52 18.28 31.59
C ASP A 4 -14.77 17.00 30.78
N ARG A 5 -16.00 16.51 30.83
CA ARG A 5 -16.48 15.31 30.11
C ARG A 5 -17.59 15.62 29.11
N ILE A 6 -17.98 16.89 29.00
CA ILE A 6 -19.05 17.36 28.11
C ILE A 6 -18.46 17.77 26.77
N THR A 7 -17.33 18.49 26.79
CA THR A 7 -16.69 18.97 25.56
C THR A 7 -15.64 17.97 25.08
N PRO A 8 -15.76 17.42 23.86
CA PRO A 8 -14.69 16.61 23.29
C PRO A 8 -13.45 17.49 23.04
N PRO A 9 -12.23 16.95 23.22
CA PRO A 9 -11.02 17.69 22.91
C PRO A 9 -10.91 17.96 21.41
N LEU A 10 -10.17 19.01 21.06
CA LEU A 10 -9.86 19.32 19.67
C LEU A 10 -9.10 18.16 19.03
N ILE A 11 -9.57 17.70 17.87
CA ILE A 11 -8.83 16.76 17.03
C ILE A 11 -7.59 17.49 16.53
N ARG A 12 -6.42 16.90 16.79
CA ARG A 12 -5.13 17.41 16.34
C ARG A 12 -4.55 16.44 15.33
N ASP A 13 -3.93 16.98 14.29
CA ASP A 13 -3.12 16.18 13.39
C ASP A 13 -1.92 15.61 14.13
N ILE A 14 -1.46 14.45 13.66
CA ILE A 14 -0.24 13.83 14.20
C ILE A 14 0.95 14.62 13.66
N GLU A 15 1.48 15.52 14.47
CA GLU A 15 2.70 16.26 14.15
C GLU A 15 3.90 15.31 14.07
N GLY A 16 4.70 15.42 13.01
CA GLY A 16 5.92 14.63 12.82
C GLY A 16 5.76 13.27 12.13
N MET A 17 4.56 12.94 11.64
CA MET A 17 4.34 11.72 10.85
C MET A 17 4.62 11.98 9.36
N ASP A 18 5.77 11.51 8.87
CA ASP A 18 6.09 11.51 7.43
C ASP A 18 5.77 10.14 6.81
N ILE A 19 4.60 10.05 6.15
CA ILE A 19 4.21 8.86 5.41
C ILE A 19 4.76 8.98 3.99
N GLN A 20 5.90 8.35 3.74
CA GLN A 20 6.45 8.30 2.38
C GLN A 20 5.51 7.52 1.44
N PRO A 21 5.14 8.06 0.27
CA PRO A 21 4.39 7.31 -0.72
C PRO A 21 5.26 6.17 -1.31
N PRO A 22 4.64 5.12 -1.88
CA PRO A 22 5.38 4.11 -2.64
C PRO A 22 6.15 4.75 -3.80
N ALA A 23 7.34 4.25 -4.10
CA ALA A 23 8.06 4.62 -5.32
C ALA A 23 7.43 3.89 -6.51
N GLN A 24 7.23 4.61 -7.62
CA GLN A 24 6.65 4.07 -8.85
C GLN A 24 7.66 4.13 -9.97
N GLU A 25 7.93 2.98 -10.57
CA GLU A 25 8.87 2.84 -11.68
C GLU A 25 8.27 1.97 -12.80
N VAL A 26 8.76 2.16 -14.01
CA VAL A 26 8.44 1.28 -15.15
C VAL A 26 9.69 0.51 -15.49
N MET A 27 9.63 -0.82 -15.38
CA MET A 27 10.74 -1.71 -15.69
C MET A 27 11.08 -1.68 -17.20
N PRO A 28 12.28 -2.11 -17.63
CA PRO A 28 12.68 -2.07 -19.04
C PRO A 28 11.76 -2.85 -19.99
N ASN A 29 10.98 -3.80 -19.47
CA ASN A 29 9.98 -4.56 -20.22
C ASN A 29 8.58 -3.90 -20.26
N GLY A 30 8.43 -2.69 -19.72
CA GLY A 30 7.17 -1.93 -19.71
C GLY A 30 6.23 -2.24 -18.55
N VAL A 31 6.57 -3.15 -17.63
CA VAL A 31 5.74 -3.48 -16.47
C VAL A 31 5.95 -2.46 -15.35
N SER A 32 4.86 -1.97 -14.74
CA SER A 32 4.91 -1.07 -13.58
C SER A 32 5.37 -1.81 -12.33
N LEU A 33 6.20 -1.15 -11.53
CA LEU A 33 6.70 -1.61 -10.25
C LEU A 33 6.40 -0.56 -9.17
N ASP A 34 5.64 -0.97 -8.15
CA ASP A 34 5.42 -0.17 -6.94
C ASP A 34 6.31 -0.71 -5.81
N VAL A 35 7.18 0.13 -5.25
CA VAL A 35 8.10 -0.24 -4.17
C VAL A 35 7.69 0.46 -2.88
N ILE A 36 7.35 -0.34 -1.87
CA ILE A 36 7.06 0.14 -0.52
C ILE A 36 8.30 -0.08 0.34
N ASN A 37 9.15 0.94 0.45
CA ASN A 37 10.35 0.90 1.27
C ASN A 37 10.05 1.45 2.68
N ARG A 38 9.55 0.61 3.58
CA ARG A 38 9.11 1.00 4.94
C ARG A 38 9.97 0.33 6.01
N GLY A 39 10.77 1.12 6.73
CA GLY A 39 11.48 0.69 7.94
C GLY A 39 12.49 -0.42 7.71
N GLU A 40 12.91 -1.09 8.79
CA GLU A 40 13.66 -2.35 8.70
C GLU A 40 12.67 -3.51 8.70
N GLN A 41 12.66 -4.27 7.61
CA GLN A 41 11.85 -5.47 7.45
C GLN A 41 12.79 -6.66 7.32
N GLU A 42 12.60 -7.69 8.16
CA GLU A 42 13.39 -8.93 8.06
C GLU A 42 13.07 -9.73 6.78
N VAL A 43 11.89 -9.50 6.18
CA VAL A 43 11.41 -10.21 4.99
C VAL A 43 10.84 -9.21 3.99
N THR A 44 11.11 -9.43 2.71
CA THR A 44 10.51 -8.68 1.61
C THR A 44 9.32 -9.45 1.04
N ARG A 45 8.16 -8.78 0.92
CA ARG A 45 7.00 -9.31 0.22
C ARG A 45 7.03 -8.88 -1.24
N LEU A 46 6.80 -9.84 -2.14
CA LEU A 46 6.62 -9.60 -3.57
C LEU A 46 5.21 -10.03 -3.97
N ASP A 47 4.43 -9.09 -4.51
CA ASP A 47 3.14 -9.38 -5.14
C ASP A 47 3.29 -9.22 -6.66
N VAL A 48 2.82 -10.20 -7.44
CA VAL A 48 2.83 -10.16 -8.91
C VAL A 48 1.40 -10.28 -9.40
N ILE A 49 0.94 -9.24 -10.10
CA ILE A 49 -0.42 -9.15 -10.64
C ILE A 49 -0.32 -9.06 -12.16
N PHE A 50 -1.09 -9.85 -12.87
CA PHE A 50 -1.16 -9.83 -14.33
C PHE A 50 -2.61 -10.02 -14.78
N GLY A 51 -2.97 -9.41 -15.90
CA GLY A 51 -4.27 -9.60 -16.53
C GLY A 51 -4.39 -11.03 -17.05
N GLY A 52 -5.29 -11.81 -16.46
CA GLY A 52 -5.49 -13.21 -16.81
C GLY A 52 -6.79 -13.75 -16.20
N GLY A 53 -6.95 -15.07 -16.18
CA GLY A 53 -8.10 -15.75 -15.59
C GLY A 53 -9.10 -16.28 -16.63
N GLY A 54 -10.20 -16.87 -16.16
CA GLY A 54 -11.11 -17.66 -17.01
C GLY A 54 -11.72 -16.90 -18.20
N TRP A 55 -11.85 -15.58 -18.11
CA TRP A 55 -12.32 -14.74 -19.23
C TRP A 55 -11.32 -14.67 -20.39
N HIS A 56 -10.03 -14.89 -20.12
CA HIS A 56 -8.96 -14.93 -21.12
C HIS A 56 -8.64 -16.37 -21.56
N GLN A 57 -9.46 -17.35 -21.15
CA GLN A 57 -9.22 -18.76 -21.44
C GLN A 57 -9.88 -19.18 -22.76
N GLU A 58 -9.06 -19.35 -23.80
CA GLU A 58 -9.53 -19.80 -25.12
C GLU A 58 -9.69 -21.32 -25.22
N GLN A 59 -8.98 -22.08 -24.39
CA GLN A 59 -8.98 -23.55 -24.41
C GLN A 59 -9.56 -24.10 -23.10
N LYS A 60 -10.41 -25.13 -23.20
CA LYS A 60 -10.90 -25.83 -22.00
C LYS A 60 -9.74 -26.48 -21.26
N LEU A 61 -9.76 -26.37 -19.94
CA LEU A 61 -8.86 -27.15 -19.08
C LEU A 61 -9.23 -28.63 -19.27
N GLN A 62 -8.22 -29.47 -19.49
CA GLN A 62 -8.38 -30.91 -19.73
C GLN A 62 -8.92 -31.64 -18.51
#